data_AF-A0A2D3TCM1-F1
#
_entry.id   AF-A0A2D3TCM1-F1
#
_cell.length_a   1.000
_cell.length_b   1.000
_cell.length_c   1.000
_cell.angle_alpha   90.00
_cell.angle_beta   90.00
_cell.angle_gamma   90.00
#
_symmetry.space_group_name_H-M   'P 1'
#
loop_
_entity.id
_entity.type
_entity.pdbx_description
1 polymer ?
#
loop_
_entity_poly.entity_id
_entity_poly.type
_entity_poly.pdbx_seq_one_letter_code
_entity_poly.pdbx_strand_id
1 'polypeptide(L)'
;MTINTSHCSTQMPSMNNWSYSTESSISTGYRQPPSPQESGFCSWVRNLLNYLTGTFGEKLSCSKLNSALNDIFSPENGWVHKGHFEYGGTNQVGYRSKQIEGVIYIVSAPCHDLSNPDTQQHVLSGGRNAAQMLSEIKNTYPNDEVKILIPVAQSNKFGFSEKRGHFVLLEVDMQEGKCQSAKIHDSKGGLLDTVYRGAKHLKKQLLADKNLSLTKDFAINTEYHGHQSVFNGNDCGRYSAYYANKIIEKRNLSEATDARPFFEKHL
;
A
#
# COMPACT_ATOMS: atom_id res chain seq x y z
N MET A 1 -73.60 19.93 8.76
CA MET A 1 -72.26 20.50 8.99
C MET A 1 -71.28 19.54 8.32
N THR A 2 -70.83 19.91 7.13
CA THR A 2 -70.28 18.99 6.13
C THR A 2 -68.78 19.22 6.06
N ILE A 3 -67.99 18.16 6.29
CA ILE A 3 -66.53 18.23 6.30
C ILE A 3 -66.04 18.26 4.86
N ASN A 4 -65.33 19.34 4.52
CA ASN A 4 -64.78 19.61 3.20
C ASN A 4 -63.41 18.92 3.09
N THR A 5 -63.29 17.89 2.25
CA THR A 5 -62.02 17.21 1.96
C THR A 5 -61.27 17.97 0.88
N SER A 6 -60.26 18.75 1.26
CA SER A 6 -59.31 19.36 0.32
C SER A 6 -58.33 18.30 -0.19
N HIS A 7 -58.40 18.02 -1.50
CA HIS A 7 -57.40 17.27 -2.25
C HIS A 7 -56.02 17.95 -2.14
N CYS A 8 -55.05 17.25 -1.54
CA CYS A 8 -53.64 17.59 -1.66
C CYS A 8 -53.07 16.74 -2.81
N SER A 9 -52.89 17.36 -3.98
CA SER A 9 -52.23 16.75 -5.12
C SER A 9 -50.72 16.69 -4.86
N THR A 10 -50.22 15.51 -4.52
CA THR A 10 -48.78 15.23 -4.48
C THR A 10 -48.28 15.12 -5.93
N GLN A 11 -47.79 16.23 -6.49
CA GLN A 11 -46.99 16.21 -7.71
C GLN A 11 -45.64 15.54 -7.39
N MET A 12 -45.39 14.38 -7.99
CA MET A 12 -44.06 13.78 -8.01
C MET A 12 -43.14 14.64 -8.90
N PRO A 13 -41.92 15.01 -8.45
CA PRO A 13 -40.96 15.63 -9.33
C PRO A 13 -40.48 14.62 -10.38
N SER A 14 -40.54 15.04 -11.65
CA SER A 14 -40.08 14.28 -12.81
C SER A 14 -38.60 13.90 -12.67
N MET A 15 -38.30 12.60 -12.72
CA MET A 15 -36.95 12.11 -12.98
C MET A 15 -36.59 12.41 -14.44
N ASN A 16 -35.86 13.48 -14.68
CA ASN A 16 -35.20 13.73 -15.96
C ASN A 16 -33.68 13.68 -15.80
N ASN A 17 -33.11 12.69 -16.48
CA ASN A 17 -31.80 12.67 -17.14
C ASN A 17 -30.59 13.16 -16.33
N TRP A 18 -30.07 12.27 -15.50
CA TRP A 18 -28.64 12.27 -15.19
C TRP A 18 -27.95 11.42 -16.26
N SER A 19 -27.39 12.10 -17.25
CA SER A 19 -26.48 11.52 -18.22
C SER A 19 -25.24 10.99 -17.49
N TYR A 20 -25.19 9.68 -17.27
CA TYR A 20 -23.94 8.98 -16.97
C TYR A 20 -23.11 8.98 -18.24
N SER A 21 -22.21 9.97 -18.36
CA SER A 21 -21.20 9.97 -19.40
C SER A 21 -19.86 10.42 -18.81
N THR A 22 -19.15 9.45 -18.26
CA THR A 22 -17.70 9.28 -18.43
C THR A 22 -17.38 7.84 -18.07
N GLU A 23 -17.78 6.90 -18.93
CA GLU A 23 -16.91 5.74 -19.13
C GLU A 23 -15.59 6.33 -19.64
N SER A 24 -14.60 6.47 -18.76
CA SER A 24 -13.23 6.60 -19.22
C SER A 24 -12.97 5.33 -20.01
N SER A 25 -12.85 5.43 -21.33
CA SER A 25 -12.45 4.33 -22.19
C SER A 25 -11.09 3.85 -21.71
N ILE A 26 -11.08 2.85 -20.83
CA ILE A 26 -9.87 2.16 -20.40
C ILE A 26 -9.26 1.62 -21.70
N SER A 27 -8.04 2.05 -22.02
CA SER A 27 -7.30 1.56 -23.17
C SER A 27 -7.32 0.03 -23.15
N THR A 28 -7.98 -0.57 -24.15
CA THR A 28 -8.10 -2.03 -24.28
C THR A 28 -6.78 -2.69 -24.70
N GLY A 29 -5.76 -1.90 -25.04
CA GLY A 29 -4.47 -2.37 -25.53
C GLY A 29 -3.73 -3.30 -24.57
N TYR A 30 -3.94 -3.16 -23.24
CA TYR A 30 -3.28 -3.99 -22.23
C TYR A 30 -4.08 -5.24 -21.80
N ARG A 31 -5.34 -5.38 -22.24
CA ARG A 31 -6.13 -6.62 -22.06
C ARG A 31 -5.88 -7.63 -23.16
N GLN A 32 -5.26 -7.21 -24.25
CA GLN A 32 -4.94 -8.10 -25.35
C GLN A 32 -3.49 -8.58 -25.20
N PRO A 33 -3.21 -9.85 -25.54
CA PRO A 33 -1.84 -10.32 -25.61
C PRO A 33 -1.07 -9.43 -26.60
N PRO A 34 0.22 -9.12 -26.32
CA PRO A 34 1.01 -8.27 -27.20
C PRO A 34 1.10 -8.87 -28.60
N SER A 35 0.93 -8.04 -29.62
CA SER A 35 1.02 -8.48 -31.01
C SER A 35 2.49 -8.80 -31.36
N PRO A 36 2.78 -9.92 -32.04
CA PRO A 36 4.14 -10.22 -32.51
C PRO A 36 4.66 -9.23 -33.55
N GLN A 37 3.78 -8.43 -34.14
CA GLN A 37 4.04 -7.60 -35.32
C GLN A 37 4.52 -6.18 -34.94
N GLU A 38 4.25 -5.72 -33.72
CA GLU A 38 4.54 -4.35 -33.28
C GLU A 38 5.85 -4.22 -32.49
N SER A 39 6.57 -5.31 -32.24
CA SER A 39 7.82 -5.29 -31.46
C SER A 39 8.80 -6.39 -31.88
N GLY A 40 10.11 -6.16 -31.73
CA GLY A 40 11.12 -7.19 -31.99
C GLY A 40 10.93 -8.42 -31.08
N PHE A 41 11.28 -9.63 -31.55
CA PHE A 41 10.99 -10.91 -30.88
C PHE A 41 11.27 -10.93 -29.38
N CYS A 42 12.42 -10.43 -28.92
CA CYS A 42 12.76 -10.37 -27.50
C CYS A 42 11.81 -9.48 -26.68
N SER A 43 11.39 -8.34 -27.26
CA SER A 43 10.42 -7.45 -26.61
C SER A 43 9.03 -8.07 -26.57
N TRP A 44 8.63 -8.76 -27.64
CA TRP A 44 7.37 -9.50 -27.68
C TRP A 44 7.33 -10.60 -26.62
N VAL A 45 8.37 -11.44 -26.51
CA VAL A 45 8.46 -12.49 -25.48
C VAL A 45 8.39 -11.90 -24.08
N ARG A 46 9.14 -10.82 -23.81
CA ARG A 46 9.07 -10.11 -22.51
C ARG A 46 7.67 -9.61 -22.21
N ASN A 47 7.02 -8.97 -23.18
CA ASN A 47 5.67 -8.43 -23.00
C ASN A 47 4.64 -9.55 -22.81
N LEU A 48 4.81 -10.69 -23.50
CA LEU A 48 3.95 -11.87 -23.35
C LEU A 48 4.11 -12.48 -21.97
N LEU A 49 5.35 -12.62 -21.48
CA LEU A 49 5.61 -13.08 -20.12
C LEU A 49 4.97 -12.14 -19.10
N ASN A 50 5.13 -10.83 -19.26
CA ASN A 50 4.49 -9.84 -18.40
C ASN A 50 2.96 -9.96 -18.42
N TYR A 51 2.35 -10.13 -19.60
CA TYR A 51 0.92 -10.35 -19.73
C TYR A 51 0.48 -11.64 -19.00
N LEU A 52 1.19 -12.76 -19.19
CA LEU A 52 0.88 -14.04 -18.58
C LEU A 52 1.06 -14.04 -17.05
N THR A 53 2.06 -13.31 -16.55
CA THR A 53 2.28 -13.19 -15.10
C THR A 53 1.46 -12.06 -14.48
N GLY A 54 0.76 -11.24 -15.27
CA GLY A 54 0.07 -10.04 -14.81
C GLY A 54 1.03 -9.01 -14.23
N THR A 55 2.21 -8.85 -14.83
CA THR A 55 3.25 -7.88 -14.46
C THR A 55 3.09 -6.59 -15.25
N PHE A 56 2.95 -5.47 -14.54
CA PHE A 56 2.67 -4.16 -15.12
C PHE A 56 3.92 -3.28 -15.27
N GLY A 57 4.93 -3.48 -14.42
CA GLY A 57 6.16 -2.70 -14.53
C GLY A 57 7.40 -3.41 -13.99
N GLU A 58 8.50 -2.67 -13.98
CA GLU A 58 9.75 -3.12 -13.37
C GLU A 58 9.64 -3.18 -11.85
N LYS A 59 10.40 -4.08 -11.22
CA LYS A 59 10.48 -4.14 -9.76
C LYS A 59 10.96 -2.80 -9.19
N LEU A 60 10.20 -2.23 -8.26
CA LEU A 60 10.56 -0.97 -7.63
C LEU A 60 11.71 -1.16 -6.63
N SER A 61 12.71 -0.30 -6.71
CA SER A 61 13.71 -0.09 -5.65
C SER A 61 13.10 0.68 -4.48
N CYS A 62 13.80 0.75 -3.35
CA CYS A 62 13.39 1.59 -2.22
C CYS A 62 13.16 3.04 -2.66
N SER A 63 14.11 3.62 -3.40
CA SER A 63 14.04 5.00 -3.89
C SER A 63 12.89 5.23 -4.88
N LYS A 64 12.66 4.31 -5.83
CA LYS A 64 11.54 4.42 -6.78
C LYS A 64 10.19 4.32 -6.08
N LEU A 65 10.04 3.40 -5.13
CA LEU A 65 8.82 3.28 -4.32
C LEU A 65 8.61 4.54 -3.46
N ASN A 66 9.67 5.04 -2.82
CA ASN A 66 9.57 6.24 -1.99
C ASN A 66 9.24 7.49 -2.83
N SER A 67 9.78 7.60 -4.05
CA SER A 67 9.43 8.67 -4.99
C SER A 67 7.96 8.60 -5.37
N ALA A 68 7.44 7.43 -5.73
CA ALA A 68 6.03 7.30 -6.06
C ALA A 68 5.10 7.67 -4.88
N LEU A 69 5.48 7.33 -3.65
CA LEU A 69 4.75 7.77 -2.46
C LEU A 69 4.80 9.29 -2.28
N ASN A 70 5.87 9.99 -2.70
CA ASN A 70 5.89 11.45 -2.73
C ASN A 70 4.87 12.00 -3.73
N ASP A 71 4.80 11.41 -4.91
CA ASP A 71 3.93 11.88 -6.00
C ASP A 71 2.46 11.65 -5.65
N ILE A 72 2.12 10.50 -5.04
CA ILE A 72 0.77 10.18 -4.58
C ILE A 72 0.39 11.07 -3.37
N PHE A 73 1.27 11.16 -2.37
CA PHE A 73 1.04 11.86 -1.11
C PHE A 73 1.82 13.18 -1.07
N SER A 74 1.52 14.05 -2.02
CA SER A 74 2.32 15.25 -2.30
C SER A 74 1.83 16.51 -1.54
N PRO A 75 2.70 17.52 -1.35
CA PRO A 75 2.31 18.79 -0.73
C PRO A 75 1.20 19.53 -1.49
N GLU A 76 1.15 19.40 -2.81
CA GLU A 76 0.09 19.96 -3.65
C GLU A 76 -1.28 19.36 -3.31
N ASN A 77 -1.31 18.13 -2.80
CA ASN A 77 -2.51 17.44 -2.32
C ASN A 77 -2.73 17.62 -0.81
N GLY A 78 -2.04 18.57 -0.17
CA GLY A 78 -2.18 18.92 1.25
C GLY A 78 -1.47 17.96 2.20
N TRP A 79 -0.49 17.18 1.73
CA TRP A 79 0.36 16.35 2.59
C TRP A 79 1.59 17.11 3.06
N VAL A 80 2.06 16.80 4.27
CA VAL A 80 3.31 17.35 4.79
C VAL A 80 4.37 16.26 4.77
N HIS A 81 5.49 16.51 4.10
CA HIS A 81 6.64 15.61 4.09
C HIS A 81 7.49 15.86 5.35
N LYS A 82 7.81 14.80 6.09
CA LYS A 82 8.49 14.85 7.39
C LYS A 82 9.52 13.74 7.50
N GLY A 83 10.53 13.97 8.33
CA GLY A 83 11.66 13.06 8.51
C GLY A 83 12.51 12.92 7.24
N HIS A 84 13.79 12.59 7.42
CA HIS A 84 14.73 12.49 6.31
C HIS A 84 15.77 11.40 6.61
N PHE A 85 16.20 10.68 5.59
CA PHE A 85 17.26 9.68 5.69
C PHE A 85 18.08 9.60 4.40
N GLU A 86 19.37 9.28 4.51
CA GLU A 86 20.22 9.08 3.34
C GLU A 86 20.08 7.66 2.79
N TYR A 87 19.86 7.54 1.48
CA TYR A 87 19.94 6.26 0.79
C TYR A 87 20.42 6.45 -0.66
N GLY A 88 21.41 5.66 -1.08
CA GLY A 88 21.97 5.73 -2.43
C GLY A 88 22.56 7.10 -2.77
N GLY A 89 23.11 7.82 -1.77
CA GLY A 89 23.67 9.17 -1.95
C GLY A 89 22.63 10.28 -2.11
N THR A 90 21.36 9.99 -1.81
CA THR A 90 20.26 10.97 -1.90
C THR A 90 19.49 11.05 -0.59
N ASN A 91 19.04 12.25 -0.24
CA ASN A 91 18.16 12.45 0.90
C ASN A 91 16.72 12.05 0.54
N GLN A 92 16.13 11.18 1.33
CA GLN A 92 14.82 10.57 1.11
C GLN A 92 13.84 11.06 2.17
N VAL A 93 12.60 11.33 1.77
CA VAL A 93 11.50 11.67 2.70
C VAL A 93 11.20 10.47 3.59
N GLY A 94 11.17 10.68 4.91
CA GLY A 94 10.94 9.64 5.92
C GLY A 94 9.48 9.19 5.98
N TYR A 95 8.53 10.12 5.99
CA TYR A 95 7.10 9.85 5.94
C TYR A 95 6.29 11.08 5.47
N ARG A 96 5.05 10.86 5.06
CA ARG A 96 4.07 11.89 4.69
C ARG A 96 2.93 11.88 5.68
N SER A 97 2.48 13.05 6.13
CA SER A 97 1.40 13.18 7.10
C SER A 97 0.28 14.10 6.61
N LYS A 98 -0.98 13.75 6.88
CA LYS A 98 -2.14 14.61 6.64
C LYS A 98 -3.23 14.34 7.67
N GLN A 99 -3.85 15.39 8.19
CA GLN A 99 -5.00 15.26 9.08
C GLN A 99 -6.29 15.20 8.27
N ILE A 100 -7.14 14.21 8.52
CA ILE A 100 -8.44 14.01 7.87
C ILE A 100 -9.44 13.64 8.95
N GLU A 101 -10.48 14.46 9.13
CA GLU A 101 -11.56 14.22 10.09
C GLU A 101 -11.07 13.89 11.51
N GLY A 102 -10.06 14.62 12.00
CA GLY A 102 -9.51 14.45 13.34
C GLY A 102 -8.43 13.37 13.46
N VAL A 103 -8.27 12.48 12.48
CA VAL A 103 -7.24 11.44 12.45
C VAL A 103 -6.01 11.89 11.66
N ILE A 104 -4.82 11.63 12.18
CA ILE A 104 -3.56 11.86 11.47
C ILE A 104 -3.22 10.62 10.65
N TYR A 105 -3.25 10.74 9.33
CA TYR A 105 -2.79 9.68 8.43
C TYR A 105 -1.30 9.84 8.15
N ILE A 106 -0.55 8.76 8.30
CA ILE A 106 0.89 8.69 8.04
C ILE A 106 1.15 7.64 6.96
N VAL A 107 1.89 8.02 5.92
CA VAL A 107 2.46 7.08 4.94
C VAL A 107 3.98 7.11 5.04
N SER A 108 4.56 6.03 5.55
CA SER A 108 6.01 5.92 5.74
C SER A 108 6.74 5.61 4.43
N ALA A 109 8.01 5.99 4.35
CA ALA A 109 8.93 5.34 3.42
C ALA A 109 9.04 3.83 3.72
N PRO A 110 9.53 3.03 2.76
CA PRO A 110 9.69 1.59 2.96
C PRO A 110 10.53 1.24 4.20
N CYS A 111 10.18 0.16 4.88
CA CYS A 111 10.87 -0.38 6.06
C CYS A 111 11.05 -1.91 5.94
N HIS A 112 11.83 -2.55 6.81
CA HIS A 112 11.96 -4.02 6.89
C HIS A 112 11.45 -4.60 8.22
N ASP A 113 11.17 -5.91 8.22
CA ASP A 113 10.58 -6.68 9.33
C ASP A 113 11.58 -7.42 10.23
N LEU A 114 12.84 -7.59 9.82
CA LEU A 114 13.84 -8.32 10.63
C LEU A 114 14.52 -7.44 11.68
N SER A 115 14.85 -8.01 12.84
CA SER A 115 15.76 -7.36 13.81
C SER A 115 17.21 -7.30 13.31
N ASN A 116 17.62 -8.31 12.54
CA ASN A 116 18.93 -8.40 11.90
C ASN A 116 18.71 -8.51 10.39
N PRO A 117 18.58 -7.38 9.67
CA PRO A 117 18.26 -7.39 8.25
C PRO A 117 19.40 -8.00 7.45
N ASP A 118 19.01 -8.67 6.37
CA ASP A 118 19.97 -9.11 5.37
C ASP A 118 20.21 -8.00 4.33
N THR A 119 21.26 -8.16 3.49
CA THR A 119 21.59 -7.17 2.44
C THR A 119 20.41 -6.80 1.55
N GLN A 120 19.56 -7.77 1.17
CA GLN A 120 18.43 -7.53 0.28
C GLN A 120 17.36 -6.69 0.97
N GLN A 121 17.09 -6.96 2.24
CA GLN A 121 16.19 -6.12 3.04
C GLN A 121 16.73 -4.72 3.22
N HIS A 122 18.02 -4.59 3.54
CA HIS A 122 18.66 -3.28 3.68
C HIS A 122 18.49 -2.45 2.41
N VAL A 123 18.66 -3.07 1.24
CA VAL A 123 18.45 -2.42 -0.06
C VAL A 123 16.98 -2.07 -0.30
N LEU A 124 16.04 -2.98 -0.03
CA LEU A 124 14.61 -2.75 -0.31
C LEU A 124 13.95 -1.74 0.66
N SER A 125 14.45 -1.64 1.89
CA SER A 125 13.90 -0.76 2.93
C SER A 125 14.67 0.54 3.14
N GLY A 126 15.79 0.73 2.42
CA GLY A 126 16.70 1.84 2.71
C GLY A 126 17.37 1.73 4.09
N GLY A 127 17.42 0.52 4.65
CA GLY A 127 17.97 0.25 5.98
C GLY A 127 17.07 0.62 7.15
N ARG A 128 15.82 1.00 6.89
CA ARG A 128 14.87 1.42 7.93
C ARG A 128 14.08 0.23 8.44
N ASN A 129 13.83 0.18 9.74
CA ASN A 129 13.03 -0.87 10.34
C ASN A 129 11.67 -0.36 10.84
N ALA A 130 10.65 -1.21 10.79
CA ALA A 130 9.28 -0.79 11.06
C ALA A 130 9.08 -0.38 12.53
N ALA A 131 9.73 -1.06 13.48
CA ALA A 131 9.65 -0.73 14.90
C ALA A 131 10.14 0.69 15.21
N GLN A 132 11.31 1.07 14.68
CA GLN A 132 11.88 2.40 14.86
C GLN A 132 10.99 3.48 14.25
N MET A 133 10.43 3.25 13.07
CA MET A 133 9.49 4.19 12.45
C MET A 133 8.24 4.38 13.32
N LEU A 134 7.66 3.29 13.83
CA LEU A 134 6.51 3.38 14.73
C LEU A 134 6.86 4.11 16.04
N SER A 135 8.06 3.88 16.59
CA SER A 135 8.55 4.58 17.78
C SER A 135 8.75 6.08 17.52
N GLU A 136 9.28 6.45 16.35
CA GLU A 136 9.41 7.85 15.92
C GLU A 136 8.05 8.52 15.78
N ILE A 137 7.07 7.85 15.17
CA ILE A 137 5.69 8.37 15.02
C ILE A 137 5.03 8.53 16.38
N LYS A 138 5.14 7.52 17.26
CA LYS A 138 4.63 7.58 18.64
C LYS A 138 5.18 8.80 19.39
N ASN A 139 6.48 9.06 19.29
CA ASN A 139 7.10 10.19 19.97
C ASN A 139 6.69 11.54 19.37
N THR A 140 6.38 11.56 18.07
CA THR A 140 5.93 12.77 17.36
C THR A 140 4.46 13.10 17.66
N TYR A 141 3.62 12.07 17.80
CA TYR A 141 2.17 12.19 18.00
C TYR A 141 1.72 11.40 19.25
N PRO A 142 2.20 11.77 20.45
CA PRO A 142 2.01 10.96 21.65
C PRO A 142 0.56 10.97 22.16
N ASN A 143 -0.26 11.94 21.75
CA ASN A 143 -1.62 12.14 22.26
C ASN A 143 -2.69 12.08 21.16
N ASP A 144 -2.30 11.80 19.92
CA ASP A 144 -3.21 11.86 18.78
C ASP A 144 -3.77 10.47 18.41
N GLU A 145 -4.86 10.48 17.64
CA GLU A 145 -5.30 9.31 16.87
C GLU A 145 -4.55 9.30 15.53
N VAL A 146 -3.81 8.22 15.26
CA VAL A 146 -2.91 8.11 14.11
C VAL A 146 -3.14 6.80 13.39
N LYS A 147 -3.41 6.87 12.08
CA LYS A 147 -3.41 5.72 11.18
C LYS A 147 -2.12 5.71 10.36
N ILE A 148 -1.36 4.63 10.47
CA ILE A 148 -0.01 4.52 9.91
C ILE A 148 0.03 3.42 8.87
N LEU A 149 0.58 3.74 7.69
CA LEU A 149 0.68 2.86 6.54
C LEU A 149 2.16 2.75 6.14
N ILE A 150 2.74 1.56 6.30
CA ILE A 150 4.17 1.30 6.10
C ILE A 150 4.36 0.22 5.04
N PRO A 151 4.95 0.51 3.87
CA PRO A 151 5.42 -0.54 2.98
C PRO A 151 6.55 -1.33 3.66
N VAL A 152 6.36 -2.63 3.88
CA VAL A 152 7.34 -3.48 4.57
C VAL A 152 7.96 -4.46 3.58
N ALA A 153 9.29 -4.39 3.44
CA ALA A 153 10.12 -5.33 2.73
C ALA A 153 10.36 -6.58 3.57
N GLN A 154 9.81 -7.70 3.13
CA GLN A 154 10.07 -9.04 3.66
C GLN A 154 11.09 -9.74 2.76
N SER A 155 12.02 -10.49 3.33
CA SER A 155 12.91 -11.37 2.55
C SER A 155 12.96 -12.77 3.14
N ASN A 156 13.40 -13.70 2.32
CA ASN A 156 13.77 -15.03 2.76
C ASN A 156 15.07 -15.47 2.08
N LYS A 157 15.71 -16.47 2.69
CA LYS A 157 16.70 -17.31 1.99
C LYS A 157 15.96 -18.56 1.52
N PHE A 158 15.65 -18.67 0.24
CA PHE A 158 15.10 -19.91 -0.32
C PHE A 158 16.22 -20.68 -1.05
N GLY A 159 16.78 -21.71 -0.39
CA GLY A 159 17.80 -22.59 -0.95
C GLY A 159 19.13 -21.91 -1.34
N PHE A 160 19.79 -22.43 -2.37
CA PHE A 160 21.05 -21.91 -2.96
C PHE A 160 20.84 -20.72 -3.92
N SER A 161 19.61 -20.23 -4.06
CA SER A 161 19.27 -19.13 -4.97
C SER A 161 19.20 -17.76 -4.26
N GLU A 162 19.33 -16.69 -5.04
CA GLU A 162 19.31 -15.30 -4.58
C GLU A 162 18.13 -14.99 -3.65
N LYS A 163 18.39 -14.13 -2.65
CA LYS A 163 17.39 -13.68 -1.68
C LYS A 163 16.21 -13.02 -2.39
N ARG A 164 15.04 -13.62 -2.31
CA ARG A 164 13.82 -13.03 -2.85
C ARG A 164 13.26 -12.05 -1.84
N GLY A 165 12.83 -10.88 -2.33
CA GLY A 165 12.17 -9.85 -1.54
C GLY A 165 10.75 -9.62 -2.02
N HIS A 166 9.85 -9.41 -1.06
CA HIS A 166 8.41 -9.17 -1.24
C HIS A 166 8.00 -7.94 -0.42
N PHE A 167 7.19 -7.07 -0.99
CA PHE A 167 6.60 -5.96 -0.25
C PHE A 167 5.17 -6.29 0.17
N VAL A 168 4.86 -5.94 1.41
CA VAL A 168 3.48 -5.90 1.93
C VAL A 168 3.18 -4.50 2.43
N LEU A 169 1.92 -4.20 2.75
CA LEU A 169 1.56 -2.98 3.47
C LEU A 169 1.23 -3.34 4.92
N LEU A 170 1.89 -2.71 5.88
CA LEU A 170 1.52 -2.75 7.29
C LEU A 170 0.64 -1.54 7.61
N GLU A 171 -0.59 -1.80 8.04
CA GLU A 171 -1.52 -0.84 8.63
C GLU A 171 -1.42 -0.94 10.16
N VAL A 172 -1.26 0.20 10.84
CA VAL A 172 -1.23 0.29 12.30
C VAL A 172 -2.11 1.44 12.75
N ASP A 173 -3.00 1.16 13.71
CA ASP A 173 -3.75 2.21 14.41
C ASP A 173 -3.07 2.49 15.75
N MET A 174 -2.80 3.77 16.01
CA MET A 174 -2.34 4.26 17.30
C MET A 174 -3.35 5.25 17.87
N GLN A 175 -3.56 5.16 19.17
CA GLN A 175 -4.33 6.13 19.95
C GLN A 175 -3.55 6.47 21.20
N GLU A 176 -3.30 7.77 21.42
CA GLU A 176 -2.54 8.27 22.58
C GLU A 176 -1.20 7.53 22.75
N GLY A 177 -0.47 7.39 21.64
CA GLY A 177 0.85 6.75 21.62
C GLY A 177 0.84 5.24 21.90
N LYS A 178 -0.33 4.58 21.90
CA LYS A 178 -0.47 3.13 22.08
C LYS A 178 -0.94 2.50 20.77
N CYS A 179 -0.21 1.47 20.30
CA CYS A 179 -0.67 0.67 19.16
C CYS A 179 -1.91 -0.14 19.57
N GLN A 180 -3.03 0.14 18.93
CA GLN A 180 -4.31 -0.55 19.15
C GLN A 180 -4.42 -1.78 18.27
N SER A 181 -4.00 -1.66 17.01
CA SER A 181 -4.11 -2.71 16.01
C SER A 181 -2.87 -2.72 15.10
N ALA A 182 -2.57 -3.88 14.53
CA ALA A 182 -1.62 -4.00 13.42
C ALA A 182 -2.10 -5.09 12.45
N LYS A 183 -2.05 -4.77 11.16
CA LYS A 183 -2.53 -5.63 10.09
C LYS A 183 -1.61 -5.54 8.88
N ILE A 184 -1.31 -6.69 8.28
CA ILE A 184 -0.58 -6.78 7.02
C ILE A 184 -1.59 -7.00 5.89
N HIS A 185 -1.49 -6.24 4.82
CA HIS A 185 -2.17 -6.50 3.56
C HIS A 185 -1.17 -7.06 2.56
N ASP A 186 -1.37 -8.32 2.17
CA ASP A 186 -0.55 -9.03 1.19
C ASP A 186 -1.29 -9.19 -0.13
N SER A 187 -0.70 -8.66 -1.20
CA SER A 187 -1.25 -8.75 -2.56
C SER A 187 -1.20 -10.17 -3.14
N LYS A 188 -0.32 -11.06 -2.68
CA LYS A 188 -0.06 -12.37 -3.32
C LYS A 188 -0.91 -13.54 -2.84
N GLY A 189 -1.83 -13.33 -1.90
CA GLY A 189 -2.78 -14.38 -1.53
C GLY A 189 -2.24 -15.46 -0.57
N GLY A 190 -1.18 -15.17 0.19
CA GLY A 190 -0.77 -15.97 1.37
C GLY A 190 0.04 -17.24 1.12
N LEU A 191 0.14 -17.71 -0.13
CA LEU A 191 0.97 -18.88 -0.46
C LEU A 191 2.44 -18.69 0.00
N LEU A 192 2.93 -17.45 -0.05
CA LEU A 192 4.30 -17.11 0.31
C LEU A 192 4.49 -16.73 1.78
N ASP A 193 3.41 -16.55 2.57
CA ASP A 193 3.53 -16.14 3.97
C ASP A 193 4.20 -17.23 4.82
N THR A 194 3.94 -18.50 4.53
CA THR A 194 4.66 -19.63 5.15
C THR A 194 6.18 -19.56 4.95
N VAL A 195 6.62 -18.92 3.86
CA VAL A 195 8.02 -18.84 3.47
C VAL A 195 8.70 -17.59 4.06
N TYR A 196 8.04 -16.43 4.02
CA TYR A 196 8.60 -15.19 4.56
C TYR A 196 8.42 -15.05 6.08
N ARG A 197 7.33 -15.59 6.63
CA ARG A 197 6.94 -15.48 8.04
C ARG A 197 6.91 -14.04 8.53
N GLY A 198 6.52 -13.11 7.65
CA GLY A 198 6.72 -11.69 7.88
C GLY A 198 5.95 -11.15 9.08
N ALA A 199 4.72 -11.63 9.32
CA ALA A 199 3.96 -11.29 10.52
C ALA A 199 4.70 -11.70 11.82
N LYS A 200 5.34 -12.87 11.82
CA LYS A 200 6.12 -13.36 12.96
C LYS A 200 7.38 -12.51 13.17
N HIS A 201 8.07 -12.15 12.11
CA HIS A 201 9.26 -11.29 12.17
C HIS A 201 8.92 -9.89 12.66
N LEU A 202 7.90 -9.25 12.06
CA LEU A 202 7.36 -7.97 12.51
C LEU A 202 6.97 -8.03 13.98
N LYS A 203 6.16 -9.02 14.41
CA LYS A 203 5.76 -9.14 15.83
C LYS A 203 6.98 -9.22 16.74
N LYS A 204 7.98 -10.02 16.39
CA LYS A 204 9.23 -10.12 17.16
C LYS A 204 9.97 -8.76 17.22
N GLN A 205 10.09 -8.07 16.09
CA GLN A 205 10.76 -6.78 15.99
C GLN A 205 10.04 -5.70 16.81
N LEU A 206 8.71 -5.60 16.70
CA LEU A 206 7.89 -4.63 17.43
C LEU A 206 7.93 -4.88 18.94
N LEU A 207 7.85 -6.15 19.39
CA LEU A 207 7.94 -6.50 20.82
C LEU A 207 9.31 -6.23 21.42
N ALA A 208 10.37 -6.23 20.61
CA ALA A 208 11.72 -5.93 21.08
C ALA A 208 11.94 -4.43 21.31
N ASP A 209 11.16 -3.56 20.67
CA ASP A 209 11.24 -2.11 20.86
C ASP A 209 10.45 -1.66 22.09
N LYS A 210 11.19 -1.34 23.15
CA LYS A 210 10.63 -0.92 24.45
C LYS A 210 9.81 0.37 24.35
N ASN A 211 10.07 1.22 23.36
CA ASN A 211 9.34 2.48 23.18
C ASN A 211 7.89 2.23 22.77
N LEU A 212 7.58 1.12 22.10
CA LEU A 212 6.21 0.79 21.69
C LEU A 212 5.35 0.26 22.85
N SER A 213 5.98 -0.20 23.93
CA SER A 213 5.29 -0.68 25.14
C SER A 213 4.25 -1.79 24.88
N LEU A 214 4.52 -2.66 23.90
CA LEU A 214 3.61 -3.73 23.50
C LEU A 214 3.68 -4.93 24.45
N THR A 215 2.54 -5.58 24.66
CA THR A 215 2.47 -6.83 25.43
C THR A 215 2.75 -8.03 24.54
N LYS A 216 3.17 -9.15 25.13
CA LYS A 216 3.39 -10.43 24.40
C LYS A 216 2.18 -10.90 23.58
N ASP A 217 0.99 -10.48 23.99
CA ASP A 217 -0.29 -10.87 23.39
C ASP A 217 -0.65 -10.01 22.17
N PHE A 218 0.10 -8.93 21.91
CA PHE A 218 -0.06 -8.12 20.70
C PHE A 218 0.00 -9.00 19.44
N ALA A 219 -1.01 -8.88 18.59
CA ALA A 219 -1.15 -9.70 17.39
C ALA A 219 -1.00 -8.84 16.14
N ILE A 220 -0.44 -9.43 15.10
CA ILE A 220 -0.42 -8.86 13.76
C ILE A 220 -1.19 -9.83 12.88
N ASN A 221 -2.33 -9.37 12.35
CA ASN A 221 -3.16 -10.18 11.46
C ASN A 221 -2.70 -9.95 10.02
N THR A 222 -2.79 -10.98 9.18
CA THR A 222 -2.51 -10.84 7.75
C THR A 222 -3.79 -11.05 6.95
N GLU A 223 -4.12 -10.09 6.10
CA GLU A 223 -5.16 -10.20 5.08
C GLU A 223 -4.54 -10.50 3.72
N TYR A 224 -5.05 -11.55 3.10
CA TYR A 224 -4.59 -12.05 1.82
C TYR A 224 -5.58 -11.66 0.73
N HIS A 225 -5.15 -10.81 -0.20
CA HIS A 225 -6.04 -10.23 -1.19
C HIS A 225 -6.01 -10.96 -2.54
N GLY A 226 -4.89 -11.59 -2.90
CA GLY A 226 -4.75 -12.30 -4.17
C GLY A 226 -4.83 -11.40 -5.43
N HIS A 227 -4.75 -10.08 -5.28
CA HIS A 227 -4.76 -9.12 -6.39
C HIS A 227 -3.50 -9.22 -7.27
N GLN A 228 -2.41 -9.76 -6.75
CA GLN A 228 -1.18 -10.02 -7.48
C GLN A 228 -0.97 -11.51 -7.65
N SER A 229 -0.69 -11.95 -8.88
CA SER A 229 -0.26 -13.32 -9.15
C SER A 229 0.99 -13.68 -8.34
N VAL A 230 1.04 -14.90 -7.80
CA VAL A 230 2.23 -15.41 -7.09
C VAL A 230 3.50 -15.31 -7.95
N PHE A 231 3.33 -15.52 -9.27
CA PHE A 231 4.41 -15.46 -10.27
C PHE A 231 4.83 -14.03 -10.65
N ASN A 232 4.02 -13.02 -10.34
CA ASN A 232 4.41 -11.62 -10.54
C ASN A 232 5.43 -11.22 -9.46
N GLY A 233 6.70 -11.08 -9.84
CA GLY A 233 7.78 -10.69 -8.92
C GLY A 233 7.96 -9.19 -8.69
N ASN A 234 7.25 -8.33 -9.42
CA ASN A 234 7.66 -6.94 -9.63
C ASN A 234 6.73 -5.92 -8.99
N ASP A 235 5.43 -6.21 -8.91
CA ASP A 235 4.43 -5.19 -8.57
C ASP A 235 4.04 -5.15 -7.09
N CYS A 236 4.66 -5.94 -6.22
CA CYS A 236 4.31 -5.96 -4.79
C CYS A 236 4.46 -4.58 -4.13
N GLY A 237 5.50 -3.82 -4.50
CA GLY A 237 5.67 -2.43 -4.03
C GLY A 237 4.60 -1.49 -4.59
N ARG A 238 4.17 -1.68 -5.85
CA ARG A 238 3.07 -0.91 -6.46
C ARG A 238 1.75 -1.16 -5.73
N TYR A 239 1.47 -2.43 -5.41
CA TYR A 239 0.29 -2.80 -4.62
C TYR A 239 0.33 -2.21 -3.21
N SER A 240 1.49 -2.16 -2.53
CA SER A 240 1.60 -1.48 -1.24
C SER A 240 1.24 0.01 -1.33
N ALA A 241 1.70 0.73 -2.35
CA ALA A 241 1.35 2.13 -2.58
C ALA A 241 -0.14 2.30 -2.93
N TYR A 242 -0.68 1.41 -3.77
CA TYR A 242 -2.10 1.38 -4.12
C TYR A 242 -3.01 1.15 -2.91
N TYR A 243 -2.68 0.18 -2.06
CA TYR A 243 -3.43 -0.09 -0.84
C TYR A 243 -3.38 1.08 0.13
N ALA A 244 -2.22 1.75 0.26
CA ALA A 244 -2.13 2.93 1.09
C ALA A 244 -3.09 4.03 0.59
N ASN A 245 -3.11 4.28 -0.73
CA ASN A 245 -4.02 5.24 -1.33
C ASN A 245 -5.50 4.87 -1.10
N LYS A 246 -5.85 3.60 -1.29
CA LYS A 246 -7.23 3.12 -1.10
C LYS A 246 -7.71 3.19 0.35
N ILE A 247 -6.86 2.82 1.31
CA ILE A 247 -7.20 2.95 2.74
C ILE A 247 -7.45 4.42 3.09
N ILE A 248 -6.67 5.35 2.54
CA ILE A 248 -6.88 6.79 2.79
C ILE A 248 -8.16 7.30 2.12
N GLU A 249 -8.42 6.94 0.86
CA GLU A 249 -9.59 7.43 0.11
C GLU A 249 -10.92 6.81 0.56
N LYS A 250 -10.91 5.52 0.91
CA LYS A 250 -12.12 4.69 1.09
C LYS A 250 -12.22 4.05 2.47
N ARG A 251 -11.22 4.22 3.34
CA ARG A 251 -11.12 3.62 4.69
C ARG A 251 -11.11 2.09 4.72
N ASN A 252 -11.09 1.42 3.57
CA ASN A 252 -11.00 -0.02 3.46
C ASN A 252 -10.47 -0.43 2.08
N LEU A 253 -10.21 -1.72 1.91
CA LEU A 253 -9.76 -2.32 0.66
C LEU A 253 -10.86 -3.12 -0.07
N SER A 254 -12.12 -3.12 0.41
CA SER A 254 -13.18 -3.94 -0.21
C SER A 254 -13.55 -3.51 -1.63
N GLU A 255 -13.24 -2.26 -1.99
CA GLU A 255 -13.46 -1.71 -3.35
C GLU A 255 -12.21 -1.80 -4.25
N ALA A 256 -11.14 -2.48 -3.83
CA ALA A 256 -9.91 -2.61 -4.60
C ALA A 256 -10.07 -3.63 -5.75
N THR A 257 -10.73 -3.24 -6.84
CA THR A 257 -11.06 -4.17 -7.95
C THR A 257 -9.99 -4.21 -9.04
N ASP A 258 -9.49 -3.06 -9.49
CA ASP A 258 -8.48 -2.97 -10.55
C ASP A 258 -7.42 -1.91 -10.23
N ALA A 259 -6.20 -2.36 -9.95
CA ALA A 259 -5.08 -1.49 -9.62
C ALA A 259 -4.40 -0.88 -10.86
N ARG A 260 -4.72 -1.34 -12.08
CA ARG A 260 -4.03 -0.90 -13.31
C ARG A 260 -4.18 0.59 -13.61
N PRO A 261 -5.38 1.21 -13.54
CA PRO A 261 -5.51 2.65 -13.79
C PRO A 261 -4.70 3.47 -12.78
N PHE A 262 -4.56 2.96 -11.55
CA PHE A 262 -3.72 3.58 -10.54
C PHE A 262 -2.24 3.46 -10.90
N PHE A 263 -1.78 2.28 -11.35
CA PHE A 263 -0.40 2.09 -11.78
C PHE A 263 -0.06 3.00 -12.95
N GLU A 264 -0.87 3.03 -14.01
CA GLU A 264 -0.63 3.90 -15.18
C GLU A 264 -0.50 5.38 -14.82
N LYS A 265 -1.27 5.85 -13.83
CA LYS A 265 -1.26 7.25 -13.42
C LYS A 265 -0.07 7.60 -12.53
N HIS A 266 0.45 6.66 -11.76
CA HIS A 266 1.34 6.96 -10.63
C HIS A 266 2.68 6.17 -10.59
N LEU A 267 2.85 5.08 -11.36
CA LEU A 267 3.85 4.02 -11.08
C LEU A 267 4.40 3.23 -12.27
#